data_AF-A0A0C3RTD5-F1
#
_entry.id   AF-A0A0C3RTD5-F1
#
_cell.length_a   1.000
_cell.length_b   1.000
_cell.length_c   1.000
_cell.angle_alpha   90.00
_cell.angle_beta   90.00
_cell.angle_gamma   90.00
#
_symmetry.space_group_name_H-M   'P 1'
#
loop_
_entity.id
_entity.type
_entity.pdbx_description
1 polymer ?
#
loop_
_entity_poly.entity_id
_entity_poly.type
_entity_poly.pdbx_seq_one_letter_code
_entity_poly.pdbx_strand_id
1 'polypeptide(L)'
;MDSSEPWYLTVVRTDGVLFLRPEKSWRPIVSLSLVETGHTHETTLGCDGQNPNMKNPLVLQDADHETNLDIKIWHKSATKKQRRKRHLVASAYVVLGELLKRQGRPNSDVVLNLKCPPPQKRSPALSSSRQANTATLIVRIRAPLPEAPSESSPSTLVSWPNSEAENLSEGAFSGASDIDHLPQDPREVLNEFGTGVIRRRRRKEKLKPYYLDSCEDDEGSYSESSCPPTPPYQQDYLSYSYDADADTTFDSSVFPIIEGMDDQCMPNILPQYAGEPSKAEEESQLSLVESFVDLFAPYREMSHPECEFNKVLARLLTEWYAIGASLLATAALNAAVFGYSSPSLIDIDSLALRSVVVGGIASGIGLVADVWFLVFYSGADVVKFQRRALDVYNTYLFFCLTCRLPTLCLFVSVCCLLAFLVAIAWRAWSTAVLVMCCAAGVLLTLQYLVYGCHRIVNFVVWIAWRAGHAVRGVFVRPTANAAVPVANTAAPRSYVA
;
A
#
# COMPACT_ATOMS: atom_id res chain seq x y z
N MET A 1 30.86 42.07 -20.71
CA MET A 1 30.59 40.80 -20.02
C MET A 1 29.10 40.65 -20.07
N ASP A 2 28.63 39.88 -21.03
CA ASP A 2 27.22 39.78 -21.35
C ASP A 2 26.53 39.03 -20.23
N SER A 3 25.68 39.73 -19.48
CA SER A 3 24.88 39.13 -18.41
C SER A 3 23.82 38.26 -19.06
N SER A 4 24.16 37.01 -19.33
CA SER A 4 23.20 36.01 -19.76
C SER A 4 22.05 35.98 -18.76
N GLU A 5 20.82 36.09 -19.26
CA GLU A 5 19.63 35.94 -18.43
C GLU A 5 19.70 34.58 -17.69
N PRO A 6 19.33 34.51 -16.40
CA PRO A 6 19.47 33.29 -15.62
C PRO A 6 18.42 32.24 -16.00
N TRP A 7 18.71 30.99 -15.71
CA TRP A 7 17.72 29.91 -15.82
C TRP A 7 16.82 29.87 -14.59
N TYR A 8 15.56 29.47 -14.79
CA TYR A 8 14.61 29.31 -13.70
C TYR A 8 14.14 27.87 -13.61
N LEU A 9 14.30 27.25 -12.43
CA LEU A 9 13.86 25.89 -12.16
C LEU A 9 12.88 25.88 -10.98
N THR A 10 11.69 25.33 -11.19
CA THR A 10 10.68 25.16 -10.14
C THR A 10 10.49 23.68 -9.84
N VAL A 11 10.68 23.29 -8.58
CA VAL A 11 10.29 21.96 -8.11
C VAL A 11 8.78 21.97 -7.88
N VAL A 12 8.03 21.07 -8.51
CA VAL A 12 6.55 21.03 -8.40
C VAL A 12 6.14 20.09 -7.28
N ARG A 13 6.52 18.80 -7.38
CA ARG A 13 6.22 17.77 -6.38
C ARG A 13 7.11 16.55 -6.53
N THR A 14 7.11 15.69 -5.52
CA THR A 14 7.67 14.33 -5.57
C THR A 14 6.57 13.29 -5.54
N ASP A 15 6.73 12.19 -6.27
CA ASP A 15 5.85 11.03 -6.22
C ASP A 15 6.64 9.76 -5.84
N GLY A 16 5.99 8.80 -5.19
CA GLY A 16 6.58 7.52 -4.77
C GLY A 16 7.59 7.60 -3.61
N VAL A 17 8.04 8.79 -3.20
CA VAL A 17 9.03 8.98 -2.13
C VAL A 17 8.50 8.58 -0.74
N LEU A 18 7.18 8.66 -0.52
CA LEU A 18 6.55 8.31 0.77
C LEU A 18 6.71 6.83 1.14
N PHE A 19 6.79 5.95 0.15
CA PHE A 19 6.99 4.51 0.38
C PHE A 19 8.37 4.18 0.94
N LEU A 20 9.35 5.09 0.77
CA LEU A 20 10.72 4.87 1.23
C LEU A 20 10.88 5.06 2.74
N ARG A 21 9.98 5.81 3.40
CA ARG A 21 9.83 5.79 4.87
C ARG A 21 8.43 6.25 5.32
N PRO A 22 7.70 5.39 6.04
CA PRO A 22 6.36 5.71 6.55
C PRO A 22 6.36 6.53 7.85
N GLU A 23 7.31 7.46 8.04
CA GLU A 23 7.30 8.30 9.25
C GLU A 23 6.12 9.28 9.19
N LYS A 24 5.34 9.37 10.29
CA LYS A 24 4.11 10.19 10.40
C LYS A 24 4.30 11.70 10.12
N SER A 25 5.53 12.19 10.08
CA SER A 25 5.86 13.61 9.86
C SER A 25 7.03 13.77 8.90
N TRP A 26 6.99 13.06 7.77
CA TRP A 26 7.99 13.17 6.71
C TRP A 26 7.84 14.49 5.95
N ARG A 27 8.94 15.24 5.76
CA ARG A 27 9.01 16.41 4.87
C ARG A 27 10.27 16.31 4.01
N PRO A 28 10.15 16.03 2.70
CA PRO A 28 11.30 15.90 1.82
C PRO A 28 11.97 17.26 1.63
N ILE A 29 13.31 17.27 1.57
CA ILE A 29 14.11 18.45 1.23
C ILE A 29 14.82 18.15 -0.08
N VAL A 30 14.47 18.88 -1.13
CA VAL A 30 15.11 18.75 -2.44
C VAL A 30 16.26 19.74 -2.49
N SER A 31 17.46 19.23 -2.73
CA SER A 31 18.70 19.99 -2.91
C SER A 31 19.14 19.86 -4.36
N LEU A 32 19.44 20.99 -4.98
CA LEU A 32 19.85 21.12 -6.37
C LEU A 32 21.21 21.78 -6.40
N SER A 33 22.23 21.06 -6.84
CA SER A 33 23.59 21.59 -6.97
C SER A 33 24.03 21.62 -8.43
N LEU A 34 24.52 22.78 -8.89
CA LEU A 34 25.20 22.90 -10.17
C LEU A 34 26.61 22.32 -10.00
N VAL A 35 26.95 21.32 -10.80
CA VAL A 35 28.21 20.58 -10.65
C VAL A 35 29.42 21.47 -10.91
N GLU A 36 29.31 22.39 -11.88
CA GLU A 36 30.41 23.27 -12.30
C GLU A 36 30.64 24.45 -11.35
N THR A 37 29.57 25.13 -10.93
CA THR A 37 29.68 26.32 -10.08
C THR A 37 29.66 26.01 -8.59
N GLY A 38 29.20 24.82 -8.19
CA GLY A 38 29.03 24.41 -6.80
C GLY A 38 27.87 25.09 -6.08
N HIS A 39 27.13 26.00 -6.73
CA HIS A 39 25.96 26.64 -6.16
C HIS A 39 24.89 25.61 -5.84
N THR A 40 24.37 25.65 -4.61
CA THR A 40 23.37 24.71 -4.11
C THR A 40 22.13 25.45 -3.66
N HIS A 41 20.98 25.07 -4.20
CA HIS A 41 19.67 25.55 -3.81
C HIS A 41 18.90 24.46 -3.06
N GLU A 42 18.12 24.83 -2.06
CA GLU A 42 17.28 23.88 -1.30
C GLU A 42 15.83 24.36 -1.26
N THR A 43 14.90 23.43 -1.43
CA THR A 43 13.47 23.65 -1.18
C THR A 43 12.90 22.52 -0.32
N THR A 44 12.05 22.88 0.65
CA THR A 44 11.38 21.91 1.52
C THR A 44 9.95 21.70 1.04
N LEU A 45 9.59 20.45 0.81
CA LEU A 45 8.27 20.05 0.35
C LEU A 45 7.32 19.78 1.53
N GLY A 46 6.02 19.76 1.24
CA GLY A 46 4.96 19.35 2.13
C GLY A 46 5.03 17.86 2.49
N CYS A 47 4.22 17.44 3.45
CA CYS A 47 4.15 16.04 3.86
C CYS A 47 3.59 15.12 2.76
N ASP A 48 2.83 15.68 1.83
CA ASP A 48 2.30 15.05 0.62
C ASP A 48 3.29 15.07 -0.56
N GLY A 49 4.48 15.66 -0.38
CA GLY A 49 5.47 15.82 -1.43
C GLY A 49 5.22 17.01 -2.36
N GLN A 50 4.22 17.86 -2.12
CA GLN A 50 3.99 19.06 -2.94
C GLN A 50 4.89 20.22 -2.50
N ASN A 51 5.35 21.06 -3.44
CA ASN A 51 6.12 22.26 -3.09
C ASN A 51 5.16 23.40 -2.67
N PRO A 52 5.19 23.89 -1.42
CA PRO A 52 4.37 25.04 -1.02
C PRO A 52 4.81 26.35 -1.71
N ASN A 53 6.05 26.43 -2.20
CA ASN A 53 6.66 27.63 -2.75
C ASN A 53 6.72 27.63 -4.29
N MET A 54 5.68 27.16 -4.98
CA MET A 54 5.66 27.11 -6.46
C MET A 54 5.82 28.47 -7.15
N LYS A 55 5.57 29.58 -6.43
CA LYS A 55 5.68 30.95 -6.98
C LYS A 55 7.11 31.48 -7.01
N ASN A 56 8.04 30.84 -6.28
CA ASN A 56 9.42 31.30 -6.16
C ASN A 56 10.34 30.32 -6.89
N PRO A 57 10.57 30.49 -8.21
CA PRO A 57 11.48 29.64 -8.95
C PRO A 57 12.91 29.80 -8.43
N LEU A 58 13.68 28.72 -8.50
CA LEU A 58 15.11 28.74 -8.18
C LEU A 58 15.85 29.35 -9.37
N VAL A 59 16.60 30.42 -9.10
CA VAL A 59 17.38 31.15 -10.11
C VAL A 59 18.75 30.52 -10.19
N LEU A 60 19.07 29.92 -11.33
CA LEU A 60 20.36 29.31 -11.61
C LEU A 60 21.19 30.31 -12.42
N GLN A 61 22.12 30.99 -11.75
CA GLN A 61 23.06 31.92 -12.37
C GLN A 61 24.21 31.14 -13.02
N ASP A 62 24.76 31.70 -14.10
CA ASP A 62 25.89 31.13 -14.85
C ASP A 62 25.66 29.68 -15.32
N ALA A 63 24.40 29.34 -15.59
CA ALA A 63 24.02 28.05 -16.13
C ALA A 63 23.81 28.15 -17.65
N ASP A 64 24.30 27.14 -18.37
CA ASP A 64 24.11 26.96 -19.79
C ASP A 64 23.36 25.64 -20.08
N HIS A 65 23.19 25.32 -21.37
CA HIS A 65 22.51 24.09 -21.78
C HIS A 65 23.29 22.81 -21.44
N GLU A 66 24.59 22.91 -21.19
CA GLU A 66 25.49 21.78 -20.93
C GLU A 66 25.70 21.56 -19.42
N THR A 67 25.28 22.53 -18.60
CA THR A 67 25.41 22.51 -17.15
C THR A 67 24.74 21.27 -16.57
N ASN A 68 25.51 20.55 -15.76
CA ASN A 68 25.04 19.37 -15.06
C ASN A 68 24.37 19.73 -13.73
N LEU A 69 23.18 19.17 -13.49
CA LEU A 69 22.45 19.26 -12.23
C LEU A 69 22.54 17.96 -11.45
N ASP A 70 23.04 18.04 -10.21
CA ASP A 70 22.97 16.98 -9.22
C ASP A 70 21.81 17.27 -8.26
N ILE A 71 20.78 16.42 -8.32
CA ILE A 71 19.53 16.57 -7.59
C ILE A 71 19.47 15.52 -6.48
N LYS A 72 19.35 15.96 -5.23
CA LYS A 72 19.30 15.07 -4.06
C LYS A 72 18.07 15.33 -3.21
N ILE A 73 17.37 14.27 -2.83
CA ILE A 73 16.25 14.33 -1.89
C ILE A 73 16.70 13.84 -0.54
N TRP A 74 16.58 14.70 0.46
CA TRP A 74 16.98 14.46 1.83
C TRP A 74 15.77 14.36 2.76
N HIS A 75 15.93 13.59 3.81
CA HIS A 75 15.02 13.55 4.96
C HIS A 75 15.75 13.94 6.24
N LYS A 76 15.12 14.78 7.06
CA LYS A 76 15.60 15.11 8.42
C LYS A 76 14.71 14.39 9.43
N SER A 77 15.30 13.50 10.22
CA SER A 77 14.53 12.82 11.29
C SER A 77 14.06 13.83 12.33
N ALA A 78 12.79 13.75 12.73
CA ALA A 78 12.19 14.68 13.70
C ALA A 78 12.65 14.44 15.14
N THR A 79 13.38 13.35 15.41
CA THR A 79 13.76 12.96 16.78
C THR A 79 14.73 13.96 17.41
N LYS A 80 14.41 14.44 18.64
CA LYS A 80 15.16 15.49 19.36
C LYS A 80 16.67 15.24 19.43
N LYS A 81 17.12 13.98 19.49
CA LYS A 81 18.53 13.59 19.64
C LYS A 81 19.30 13.49 18.30
N GLN A 82 18.63 13.40 17.15
CA GLN A 82 19.25 13.25 15.82
C GLN A 82 18.93 14.36 14.82
N ARG A 83 18.45 15.52 15.28
CA ARG A 83 18.06 16.66 14.42
C ARG A 83 19.13 17.15 13.43
N ARG A 84 20.41 16.76 13.56
CA ARG A 84 21.49 17.19 12.66
C ARG A 84 21.74 16.28 11.45
N LYS A 85 21.39 14.99 11.50
CA LYS A 85 21.76 14.08 10.41
C LYS A 85 20.67 14.05 9.33
N ARG A 86 21.03 14.53 8.14
CA ARG A 86 20.22 14.38 6.91
C ARG A 86 20.48 12.98 6.33
N HIS A 87 19.42 12.31 5.88
CA HIS A 87 19.51 11.03 5.19
C HIS A 87 19.19 11.23 3.71
N LEU A 88 20.09 10.78 2.84
CA LEU A 88 19.83 10.75 1.40
C LEU A 88 18.78 9.67 1.12
N VAL A 89 17.70 10.07 0.45
CA VAL A 89 16.55 9.22 0.14
C VAL A 89 16.57 8.81 -1.31
N ALA A 90 16.86 9.75 -2.20
CA ALA A 90 16.92 9.52 -3.63
C ALA A 90 17.82 10.59 -4.27
N SER A 91 18.37 10.29 -5.45
CA SER A 91 19.20 11.22 -6.20
C SER A 91 18.99 11.05 -7.70
N ALA A 92 19.11 12.13 -8.47
CA ALA A 92 19.15 12.11 -9.93
C ALA A 92 20.26 13.04 -10.42
N TYR A 93 20.82 12.69 -11.57
CA TYR A 93 21.85 13.47 -12.25
C TYR A 93 21.37 13.72 -13.67
N VAL A 94 21.29 14.98 -14.09
CA VAL A 94 20.70 15.35 -15.38
C VAL A 94 21.30 16.64 -15.92
N VAL A 95 21.43 16.73 -17.25
CA VAL A 95 21.90 17.93 -17.95
C VAL A 95 20.74 18.89 -18.18
N LEU A 96 20.96 20.20 -17.99
CA LEU A 96 19.91 21.22 -18.12
C LEU A 96 19.25 21.25 -19.50
N GLY A 97 20.04 21.09 -20.57
CA GLY A 97 19.56 20.98 -21.93
C GLY A 97 18.69 19.75 -22.18
N GLU A 98 18.94 18.61 -21.52
CA GLU A 98 18.08 17.44 -21.62
C GLU A 98 16.72 17.67 -20.96
N LEU A 99 16.69 18.37 -19.81
CA LEU A 99 15.45 18.73 -19.14
C LEU A 99 14.57 19.59 -20.05
N LEU A 100 15.17 20.60 -20.68
CA LEU A 100 14.46 21.48 -21.60
C LEU A 100 13.89 20.71 -22.81
N LYS A 101 14.66 19.77 -23.38
CA LYS A 101 14.21 18.90 -24.48
C LYS A 101 13.04 18.02 -24.06
N ARG A 102 13.11 17.39 -22.87
CA ARG A 102 12.04 16.54 -22.32
C ARG A 102 10.76 17.32 -22.03
N GLN A 103 10.86 18.61 -21.74
CA GLN A 103 9.69 19.44 -21.46
C GLN A 103 8.76 19.57 -22.66
N GLY A 104 9.31 19.67 -23.88
CA GLY A 104 8.56 19.71 -25.14
C GLY A 104 7.76 21.00 -25.38
N ARG A 105 7.07 21.54 -24.37
CA ARG A 105 6.33 22.80 -24.40
C ARG A 105 6.88 23.79 -23.35
N PRO A 106 6.80 25.10 -23.57
CA PRO A 106 7.13 26.06 -22.51
C PRO A 106 6.17 25.86 -21.33
N ASN A 107 6.72 25.82 -20.12
CA ASN A 107 6.00 25.64 -18.85
C ASN A 107 5.29 24.29 -18.60
N SER A 108 5.52 23.25 -19.41
CA SER A 108 5.07 21.90 -19.03
C SER A 108 5.97 21.31 -17.94
N ASP A 109 5.43 20.33 -17.23
CA ASP A 109 6.13 19.64 -16.16
C ASP A 109 6.94 18.48 -16.73
N VAL A 110 8.16 18.28 -16.21
CA VAL A 110 9.09 17.21 -16.56
C VAL A 110 9.19 16.23 -15.41
N VAL A 111 9.00 14.94 -15.70
CA VAL A 111 9.13 13.86 -14.71
C VAL A 111 10.56 13.32 -14.73
N LEU A 112 11.21 13.31 -13.57
CA LEU A 112 12.56 12.78 -13.37
C LEU A 112 12.51 11.53 -12.51
N ASN A 113 13.02 10.42 -13.03
CA ASN A 113 13.18 9.20 -12.27
C ASN A 113 14.37 9.33 -11.33
N LEU A 114 14.14 9.05 -10.05
CA LEU A 114 15.16 9.17 -9.01
C LEU A 114 15.80 7.81 -8.75
N LYS A 115 17.12 7.78 -8.61
CA LYS A 115 17.87 6.60 -8.14
C LYS A 115 17.83 6.58 -6.61
N CYS A 116 17.24 5.53 -6.04
CA CYS A 116 17.22 5.32 -4.59
C CYS A 116 18.49 4.56 -4.17
N PRO A 117 19.19 4.98 -3.09
CA PRO A 117 20.29 4.20 -2.55
C PRO A 117 19.77 2.84 -2.06
N PRO A 118 20.58 1.77 -2.16
CA PRO A 118 20.17 0.44 -1.75
C PRO A 118 19.73 0.45 -0.28
N PRO A 119 18.69 -0.32 0.09
CA PRO A 119 18.14 -0.32 1.44
C PRO A 119 19.25 -0.64 2.45
N GLN A 120 19.53 0.31 3.34
CA GLN A 120 20.50 0.08 4.41
C GLN A 120 19.92 -0.96 5.37
N LYS A 121 20.67 -2.03 5.64
CA LYS A 121 20.31 -3.30 6.33
C LYS A 121 19.53 -3.23 7.66
N ARG A 122 19.13 -2.06 8.15
CA ARG A 122 18.46 -1.86 9.45
C ARG A 122 17.03 -1.33 9.36
N SER A 123 16.52 -0.97 8.19
CA SER A 123 15.10 -0.64 8.02
C SER A 123 14.30 -1.91 7.70
N PRO A 124 13.15 -2.15 8.35
CA PRO A 124 12.24 -3.23 7.99
C PRO A 124 11.63 -2.91 6.62
N ALA A 125 12.36 -3.24 5.56
CA ALA A 125 11.94 -3.03 4.19
C ALA A 125 10.90 -4.09 3.84
N LEU A 126 9.71 -3.64 3.42
CA LEU A 126 8.83 -4.45 2.57
C LEU A 126 9.68 -4.95 1.39
N SER A 127 9.59 -6.24 1.07
CA SER A 127 10.44 -6.96 0.12
C SER A 127 10.76 -6.14 -1.16
N SER A 128 11.98 -5.60 -1.22
CA SER A 128 12.34 -4.43 -2.02
C SER A 128 13.14 -4.77 -3.30
N SER A 129 12.51 -5.35 -4.32
CA SER A 129 13.11 -5.33 -5.67
C SER A 129 12.38 -4.40 -6.64
N ARG A 130 11.05 -4.19 -6.49
CA ARG A 130 10.27 -3.36 -7.42
C ARG A 130 10.07 -1.89 -7.00
N GLN A 131 10.35 -1.53 -5.75
CA GLN A 131 10.07 -0.17 -5.24
C GLN A 131 11.21 0.86 -5.44
N ALA A 132 12.42 0.42 -5.81
CA ALA A 132 13.55 1.35 -5.94
C ALA A 132 13.41 2.32 -7.15
N ASN A 133 12.57 1.98 -8.13
CA ASN A 133 12.44 2.72 -9.39
C ASN A 133 11.17 3.57 -9.51
N THR A 134 10.30 3.62 -8.48
CA THR A 134 9.03 4.36 -8.57
C THR A 134 9.10 5.79 -8.03
N ALA A 135 10.23 6.18 -7.42
CA ALA A 135 10.39 7.53 -6.92
C ALA A 135 10.64 8.50 -8.09
N THR A 136 9.77 9.50 -8.24
CA THR A 136 9.90 10.52 -9.27
C THR A 136 9.87 11.94 -8.70
N LEU A 137 10.55 12.86 -9.37
CA LEU A 137 10.53 14.29 -9.08
C LEU A 137 9.98 15.03 -10.29
N ILE A 138 8.96 15.85 -10.07
CA ILE A 138 8.35 16.66 -11.11
C ILE A 138 8.91 18.07 -10.99
N VAL A 139 9.54 18.55 -12.06
CA VAL A 139 10.17 19.87 -12.15
C VAL A 139 9.66 20.63 -13.37
N ARG A 140 9.74 21.94 -13.34
CA ARG A 140 9.45 22.82 -14.47
C ARG A 140 10.65 23.72 -14.71
N ILE A 141 11.12 23.78 -15.95
CA ILE A 141 12.26 24.59 -16.34
C ILE A 141 11.83 25.71 -17.30
N ARG A 142 12.43 26.88 -17.13
CA ARG A 142 12.31 28.00 -18.03
C ARG A 142 13.72 28.46 -18.41
N ALA A 143 14.03 28.27 -19.69
CA ALA A 143 15.25 28.78 -20.29
C ALA A 143 15.23 30.31 -20.35
N PRO A 144 16.41 30.96 -20.34
CA PRO A 144 16.52 32.37 -20.65
C PRO A 144 15.89 32.65 -22.02
N LEU A 145 15.16 33.76 -22.11
CA LEU A 145 14.55 34.17 -23.36
C LEU A 145 15.70 34.64 -24.26
N PRO A 146 15.89 34.07 -25.47
CA PRO A 146 16.85 34.66 -26.39
C PRO A 146 16.42 36.10 -26.61
N GLU A 147 17.31 37.06 -26.30
CA GLU A 147 17.05 38.47 -26.54
C GLU A 147 16.52 38.58 -27.96
N ALA A 148 15.24 38.92 -28.09
CA ALA A 148 14.66 39.13 -29.40
C ALA A 148 15.55 40.16 -30.09
N PRO A 149 16.05 39.90 -31.31
CA PRO A 149 16.85 40.88 -32.02
C PRO A 149 16.02 42.16 -32.00
N SER A 150 16.58 43.19 -31.37
CA SER A 150 15.90 44.45 -31.14
C SER A 150 15.54 45.04 -32.51
N GLU A 151 14.34 44.72 -32.99
CA GLU A 151 13.74 45.39 -34.12
C GLU A 151 13.53 46.83 -33.67
N SER A 152 14.51 47.66 -34.03
CA SER A 152 14.53 49.11 -33.89
C SER A 152 13.39 49.71 -34.71
N SER A 153 12.16 49.57 -34.21
CA SER A 153 11.00 50.26 -34.74
C SER A 153 11.00 51.69 -34.21
N PRO A 154 10.94 52.70 -35.10
CA PRO A 154 11.00 54.11 -34.71
C PRO A 154 9.75 54.51 -33.92
N SER A 155 10.02 55.25 -32.85
CA SER A 155 9.12 55.96 -31.95
C SER A 155 7.81 56.47 -32.58
N THR A 156 6.68 56.08 -31.99
CA THR A 156 5.47 56.94 -31.98
C THR A 156 5.03 57.11 -30.52
N LEU A 157 5.32 58.30 -29.99
CA LEU A 157 4.88 58.83 -28.71
C LEU A 157 3.35 58.80 -28.61
N VAL A 158 2.82 58.01 -27.67
CA VAL A 158 1.46 58.21 -27.15
C VAL A 158 1.53 58.15 -25.63
N SER A 159 1.54 59.34 -25.03
CA SER A 159 1.41 59.60 -23.61
C SER A 159 0.01 59.21 -23.10
N TRP A 160 -0.08 58.42 -22.02
CA TRP A 160 -1.28 58.31 -21.19
C TRP A 160 -0.94 58.52 -19.70
N PRO A 161 -1.87 59.10 -18.93
CA PRO A 161 -1.53 59.88 -17.75
C PRO A 161 -1.60 59.11 -16.43
N ASN A 162 -0.81 59.61 -15.49
CA ASN A 162 -0.84 59.37 -14.05
C ASN A 162 -2.27 59.26 -13.48
N SER A 163 -2.47 58.25 -12.64
CA SER A 163 -3.46 58.29 -11.56
C SER A 163 -2.79 57.81 -10.28
N GLU A 164 -2.52 58.78 -9.40
CA GLU A 164 -2.16 58.63 -8.00
C GLU A 164 -3.35 58.14 -7.15
N ALA A 165 -3.05 57.90 -5.87
CA ALA A 165 -3.96 57.68 -4.73
C ALA A 165 -4.52 56.24 -4.63
N GLU A 166 -4.60 55.59 -3.49
CA GLU A 166 -4.38 55.95 -2.09
C GLU A 166 -4.59 54.67 -1.24
N ASN A 167 -4.15 54.74 0.02
CA ASN A 167 -4.75 54.11 1.21
C ASN A 167 -4.04 52.94 1.89
N LEU A 168 -3.47 53.37 3.03
CA LEU A 168 -3.11 52.67 4.26
C LEU A 168 -4.30 51.87 4.84
N SER A 169 -3.99 50.72 5.41
CA SER A 169 -4.80 50.13 6.48
C SER A 169 -3.91 49.33 7.43
N GLU A 170 -3.49 49.98 8.51
CA GLU A 170 -3.07 49.33 9.75
C GLU A 170 -4.28 48.67 10.41
N GLY A 171 -4.15 47.38 10.73
CA GLY A 171 -5.15 46.63 11.49
C GLY A 171 -4.49 45.97 12.69
N ALA A 172 -4.43 46.70 13.80
CA ALA A 172 -4.09 46.18 15.11
C ALA A 172 -5.26 45.31 15.63
N PHE A 173 -4.95 44.11 16.12
CA PHE A 173 -5.85 43.39 17.03
C PHE A 173 -5.05 42.91 18.24
N SER A 174 -5.32 43.60 19.34
CA SER A 174 -5.04 43.19 20.71
C SER A 174 -6.18 42.28 21.19
N GLY A 175 -5.86 41.26 21.97
CA GLY A 175 -6.84 40.30 22.48
C GLY A 175 -6.21 39.34 23.47
N ALA A 176 -5.64 39.91 24.54
CA ALA A 176 -5.24 39.17 25.73
C ALA A 176 -6.49 38.71 26.50
N SER A 177 -6.50 37.44 26.94
CA SER A 177 -7.29 37.03 28.08
C SER A 177 -6.51 35.99 28.88
N ASP A 178 -5.89 36.50 29.95
CA ASP A 178 -5.50 35.79 31.16
C ASP A 178 -6.71 35.05 31.74
N ILE A 179 -6.54 33.77 32.07
CA ILE A 179 -7.20 33.15 33.23
C ILE A 179 -6.18 32.23 33.90
N ASP A 180 -5.56 32.77 34.94
CA ASP A 180 -4.90 32.04 36.02
C ASP A 180 -5.95 31.29 36.86
N HIS A 181 -5.73 30.00 37.09
CA HIS A 181 -6.20 29.30 38.30
C HIS A 181 -5.32 28.06 38.57
N LEU A 182 -4.33 28.24 39.44
CA LEU A 182 -3.76 27.20 40.33
C LEU A 182 -4.59 27.16 41.64
N PRO A 183 -4.31 26.28 42.61
CA PRO A 183 -4.13 24.82 42.58
C PRO A 183 -4.99 24.12 43.66
N GLN A 184 -5.28 22.82 43.55
CA GLN A 184 -5.63 22.03 44.75
C GLN A 184 -5.42 20.52 44.55
N ASP A 185 -4.39 20.02 45.23
CA ASP A 185 -4.22 18.68 45.79
C ASP A 185 -4.14 18.91 47.33
N PRO A 186 -4.22 17.95 48.27
CA PRO A 186 -4.32 16.49 48.14
C PRO A 186 -5.37 15.86 49.09
N ARG A 187 -5.85 14.63 48.80
CA ARG A 187 -6.28 13.71 49.88
C ARG A 187 -5.97 12.24 49.57
N GLU A 188 -5.05 11.75 50.39
CA GLU A 188 -4.81 10.36 50.75
C GLU A 188 -6.10 9.67 51.22
N VAL A 189 -6.36 8.46 50.72
CA VAL A 189 -7.11 7.45 51.46
C VAL A 189 -6.38 6.11 51.33
N LEU A 190 -5.79 5.75 52.46
CA LEU A 190 -5.34 4.43 52.88
C LEU A 190 -6.35 3.33 52.51
N ASN A 191 -5.89 2.20 51.98
CA ASN A 191 -6.47 0.91 52.36
C ASN A 191 -5.42 -0.21 52.28
N GLU A 192 -4.98 -0.61 53.46
CA GLU A 192 -4.18 -1.80 53.76
C GLU A 192 -5.07 -3.06 53.89
N PHE A 193 -4.42 -4.21 54.10
CA PHE A 193 -4.88 -5.61 54.15
C PHE A 193 -4.91 -6.29 52.77
N GLY A 194 -3.88 -7.06 52.36
CA GLY A 194 -3.35 -8.28 53.01
C GLY A 194 -4.17 -9.48 52.50
N THR A 195 -3.70 -10.62 52.00
CA THR A 195 -2.41 -11.34 51.97
C THR A 195 -2.58 -12.45 50.93
N GLY A 196 -1.57 -12.78 50.12
CA GLY A 196 -1.68 -13.88 49.16
C GLY A 196 -0.41 -14.13 48.35
N VAL A 197 0.58 -14.73 48.99
CA VAL A 197 1.89 -15.10 48.45
C VAL A 197 1.75 -16.17 47.36
N ILE A 198 2.09 -15.86 46.10
CA ILE A 198 2.58 -16.87 45.14
C ILE A 198 3.80 -16.31 44.39
N ARG A 199 4.92 -17.02 44.59
CA ARG A 199 6.28 -16.71 44.16
C ARG A 199 6.41 -16.50 42.64
N ARG A 200 6.85 -15.31 42.26
CA ARG A 200 7.41 -14.98 40.94
C ARG A 200 8.76 -15.68 40.73
N ARG A 201 8.86 -16.57 39.74
CA ARG A 201 10.13 -17.10 39.23
C ARG A 201 10.74 -16.07 38.27
N ARG A 202 11.55 -15.14 38.80
CA ARG A 202 12.36 -14.20 38.00
C ARG A 202 13.39 -14.98 37.17
N ARG A 203 13.31 -14.83 35.84
CA ARG A 203 14.31 -15.32 34.88
C ARG A 203 15.53 -14.39 34.97
N LYS A 204 16.69 -14.94 35.30
CA LYS A 204 17.97 -14.23 35.49
C LYS A 204 18.39 -13.50 34.21
N GLU A 205 18.66 -12.20 34.31
CA GLU A 205 19.43 -11.45 33.32
C GLU A 205 20.91 -11.81 33.44
N LYS A 206 21.58 -12.04 32.31
CA LYS A 206 23.02 -12.33 32.25
C LYS A 206 23.78 -11.01 32.36
N LEU A 207 24.53 -10.86 33.45
CA LEU A 207 25.48 -9.78 33.69
C LEU A 207 26.60 -9.80 32.64
N LYS A 208 26.82 -8.65 32.02
CA LYS A 208 27.94 -8.34 31.13
C LYS A 208 29.15 -7.98 32.00
N PRO A 209 30.29 -8.70 31.92
CA PRO A 209 31.45 -8.40 32.74
C PRO A 209 32.13 -7.09 32.28
N TYR A 210 32.44 -6.24 33.25
CA TYR A 210 33.29 -5.06 33.08
C TYR A 210 34.75 -5.52 32.97
N TYR A 211 35.44 -5.03 31.96
CA TYR A 211 36.88 -5.19 31.77
C TYR A 211 37.57 -4.07 32.56
N LEU A 212 38.29 -4.43 33.64
CA LEU A 212 39.21 -3.55 34.33
C LEU A 212 40.58 -3.75 33.71
N ASP A 213 41.03 -2.72 33.01
CA ASP A 213 42.38 -2.58 32.49
C ASP A 213 43.25 -2.10 33.66
N SER A 214 44.11 -2.98 34.17
CA SER A 214 45.15 -2.64 35.15
C SER A 214 46.48 -3.09 34.57
N CYS A 215 47.23 -2.11 34.08
CA CYS A 215 48.63 -2.20 33.76
C CYS A 215 49.43 -2.40 35.05
N GLU A 216 50.16 -3.51 35.18
CA GLU A 216 51.40 -3.54 35.95
C GLU A 216 52.41 -4.43 35.22
N ASP A 217 53.62 -3.89 35.16
CA ASP A 217 54.83 -4.44 34.58
C ASP A 217 55.21 -5.76 35.25
N ASP A 218 55.65 -6.77 34.48
CA ASP A 218 56.74 -7.60 34.97
C ASP A 218 57.57 -8.21 33.84
N GLU A 219 58.88 -8.10 34.05
CA GLU A 219 59.94 -8.59 33.19
C GLU A 219 60.04 -10.12 33.24
N GLY A 220 60.53 -10.72 32.15
CA GLY A 220 61.35 -11.94 32.28
C GLY A 220 61.06 -13.11 31.34
N SER A 221 62.03 -13.33 30.46
CA SER A 221 62.60 -14.63 30.10
C SER A 221 61.91 -15.54 29.06
N TYR A 222 62.48 -15.46 27.86
CA TYR A 222 62.74 -16.49 26.84
C TYR A 222 62.08 -17.87 26.96
N SER A 223 61.38 -18.29 25.89
CA SER A 223 61.61 -19.61 25.30
C SER A 223 61.13 -19.67 23.85
N GLU A 224 62.04 -20.06 22.96
CA GLU A 224 61.84 -20.36 21.53
C GLU A 224 60.83 -21.50 21.33
N SER A 225 59.91 -21.37 20.37
CA SER A 225 59.28 -22.54 19.73
C SER A 225 58.65 -22.19 18.37
N SER A 226 59.44 -22.44 17.32
CA SER A 226 59.08 -22.95 15.99
C SER A 226 57.66 -22.75 15.42
N CYS A 227 57.58 -21.94 14.36
CA CYS A 227 56.57 -22.06 13.30
C CYS A 227 56.76 -23.33 12.47
N PRO A 228 55.70 -23.81 11.80
CA PRO A 228 55.81 -24.34 10.45
C PRO A 228 54.99 -23.53 9.42
N PRO A 229 55.30 -23.70 8.12
CA PRO A 229 55.21 -22.63 7.12
C PRO A 229 53.90 -22.62 6.32
N THR A 230 53.57 -21.42 5.85
CA THR A 230 52.57 -21.13 4.82
C THR A 230 52.94 -21.79 3.48
N PRO A 231 52.01 -22.46 2.76
CA PRO A 231 52.21 -22.78 1.36
C PRO A 231 51.71 -21.63 0.45
N PRO A 232 52.42 -21.33 -0.64
CA PRO A 232 52.03 -20.33 -1.64
C PRO A 232 51.27 -21.01 -2.80
N TYR A 233 50.27 -20.34 -3.39
CA TYR A 233 50.16 -20.27 -4.86
C TYR A 233 49.11 -19.25 -5.34
N GLN A 234 49.50 -18.57 -6.42
CA GLN A 234 48.75 -17.67 -7.29
C GLN A 234 47.79 -18.42 -8.24
N GLN A 235 47.11 -17.63 -9.08
CA GLN A 235 46.36 -17.98 -10.31
C GLN A 235 44.89 -18.34 -10.08
N ASP A 236 43.90 -17.82 -10.81
CA ASP A 236 43.92 -16.99 -12.00
C ASP A 236 42.60 -16.22 -12.12
N TYR A 237 42.69 -15.11 -12.87
CA TYR A 237 41.59 -14.35 -13.44
C TYR A 237 40.50 -15.24 -14.06
N LEU A 238 39.23 -14.93 -13.77
CA LEU A 238 38.13 -15.02 -14.75
C LEU A 238 36.94 -14.17 -14.25
N SER A 239 36.98 -12.89 -14.62
CA SER A 239 35.85 -11.99 -14.57
C SER A 239 34.84 -12.40 -15.65
N TYR A 240 33.75 -13.07 -15.27
CA TYR A 240 32.60 -13.24 -16.15
C TYR A 240 31.80 -11.93 -16.18
N SER A 241 32.09 -11.08 -17.16
CA SER A 241 31.18 -10.04 -17.61
C SER A 241 30.09 -10.69 -18.47
N TYR A 242 28.88 -10.82 -17.92
CA TYR A 242 27.71 -10.99 -18.76
C TYR A 242 27.30 -9.61 -19.26
N ASP A 243 27.75 -9.28 -20.47
CA ASP A 243 27.03 -8.36 -21.35
C ASP A 243 25.77 -9.08 -21.80
N ALA A 244 24.63 -8.55 -21.41
CA ALA A 244 23.34 -8.87 -22.01
C ALA A 244 22.57 -7.57 -22.16
N ASP A 245 23.00 -6.81 -23.17
CA ASP A 245 22.13 -5.92 -23.92
C ASP A 245 20.93 -6.73 -24.43
N ALA A 246 19.79 -6.49 -23.82
CA ALA A 246 18.49 -6.81 -24.40
C ALA A 246 17.53 -5.70 -24.00
N ASP A 247 17.63 -4.60 -24.76
CA ASP A 247 16.62 -3.56 -24.88
C ASP A 247 15.26 -4.23 -25.12
N THR A 248 14.45 -4.30 -24.09
CA THR A 248 13.02 -4.59 -24.19
C THR A 248 12.30 -3.39 -23.60
N THR A 249 12.10 -2.40 -24.46
CA THR A 249 11.09 -1.35 -24.31
C THR A 249 9.74 -2.01 -24.13
N PHE A 250 9.35 -2.21 -22.86
CA PHE A 250 7.99 -2.60 -22.49
C PHE A 250 7.28 -1.36 -21.97
N ASP A 251 6.53 -0.73 -22.86
CA ASP A 251 5.54 0.28 -22.55
C ASP A 251 4.34 -0.42 -21.89
N SER A 252 4.03 -0.09 -20.64
CA SER A 252 2.80 -0.55 -20.00
C SER A 252 2.38 0.35 -18.85
N SER A 253 1.46 1.24 -19.23
CA SER A 253 0.24 1.60 -18.52
C SER A 253 -0.04 0.83 -17.22
N VAL A 254 0.16 1.55 -16.11
CA VAL A 254 -0.75 1.74 -14.98
C VAL A 254 -1.86 0.69 -14.80
N PHE A 255 -1.77 -0.10 -13.70
CA PHE A 255 -2.93 -0.70 -13.03
C PHE A 255 -3.03 -0.25 -11.57
N PRO A 256 -4.26 -0.04 -11.04
CA PRO A 256 -4.51 0.59 -9.75
C PRO A 256 -4.52 -0.42 -8.58
N ILE A 257 -4.30 0.13 -7.38
CA ILE A 257 -4.46 -0.56 -6.09
C ILE A 257 -5.95 -0.72 -5.79
N ILE A 258 -6.33 -1.96 -5.43
CA ILE A 258 -7.64 -2.36 -4.95
C ILE A 258 -7.82 -1.81 -3.52
N GLU A 259 -8.40 -0.62 -3.43
CA GLU A 259 -9.20 -0.18 -2.28
C GLU A 259 -10.64 -0.05 -2.80
N GLY A 260 -11.52 -0.95 -2.35
CA GLY A 260 -12.93 -0.97 -2.73
C GLY A 260 -13.43 -2.38 -3.04
N MET A 261 -13.67 -3.18 -2.00
CA MET A 261 -14.33 -4.49 -2.11
C MET A 261 -15.81 -4.42 -1.68
N ASP A 262 -16.45 -3.26 -1.91
CA ASP A 262 -17.89 -3.05 -1.79
C ASP A 262 -18.36 -2.33 -3.07
N ASP A 263 -18.63 -3.08 -4.14
CA ASP A 263 -19.55 -2.69 -5.24
C ASP A 263 -19.67 -3.72 -6.38
N GLN A 264 -18.88 -4.80 -6.41
CA GLN A 264 -18.99 -5.84 -7.45
C GLN A 264 -19.87 -7.03 -7.03
N CYS A 265 -21.17 -6.77 -6.84
CA CYS A 265 -22.21 -7.80 -6.96
C CYS A 265 -23.60 -7.18 -7.19
N MET A 266 -23.72 -6.31 -8.20
CA MET A 266 -25.01 -6.17 -8.88
C MET A 266 -24.99 -7.13 -10.06
N PRO A 267 -25.83 -8.19 -10.09
CA PRO A 267 -26.06 -8.91 -11.32
C PRO A 267 -26.61 -7.89 -12.32
N ASN A 268 -25.92 -7.72 -13.46
CA ASN A 268 -26.44 -6.96 -14.58
C ASN A 268 -27.73 -7.65 -15.07
N ILE A 269 -28.87 -7.24 -14.51
CA ILE A 269 -30.23 -7.64 -14.89
C ILE A 269 -30.72 -6.82 -16.11
N LEU A 270 -29.82 -6.15 -16.83
CA LEU A 270 -30.19 -5.54 -18.10
C LEU A 270 -30.17 -6.60 -19.20
N PRO A 271 -31.30 -6.89 -19.86
CA PRO A 271 -31.33 -7.81 -20.99
C PRO A 271 -30.51 -7.19 -22.13
N GLN A 272 -29.33 -7.73 -22.39
CA GLN A 272 -28.61 -7.45 -23.62
C GLN A 272 -29.47 -7.96 -24.77
N TYR A 273 -29.96 -7.00 -25.55
CA TYR A 273 -30.88 -7.23 -26.65
C TYR A 273 -30.26 -8.18 -27.68
N ALA A 274 -31.02 -9.23 -27.98
CA ALA A 274 -30.78 -10.22 -29.01
C ALA A 274 -30.44 -9.57 -30.35
N GLY A 275 -29.30 -9.96 -30.91
CA GLY A 275 -28.87 -9.44 -32.20
C GLY A 275 -27.74 -10.20 -32.89
N GLU A 276 -27.39 -11.42 -32.48
CA GLU A 276 -26.52 -12.28 -33.30
C GLU A 276 -26.76 -13.77 -33.00
N PRO A 277 -27.63 -14.44 -33.77
CA PRO A 277 -27.93 -15.86 -33.59
C PRO A 277 -27.00 -16.71 -34.46
N SER A 278 -25.82 -17.10 -33.96
CA SER A 278 -25.15 -18.39 -34.32
C SER A 278 -23.70 -18.47 -33.82
N LYS A 279 -23.49 -18.79 -32.53
CA LYS A 279 -22.31 -19.51 -31.98
C LYS A 279 -22.22 -19.55 -30.45
N ALA A 280 -23.12 -18.86 -29.74
CA ALA A 280 -23.02 -18.68 -28.28
C ALA A 280 -23.69 -19.77 -27.41
N GLU A 281 -24.19 -20.88 -27.98
CA GLU A 281 -24.94 -21.89 -27.19
C GLU A 281 -24.09 -23.05 -26.64
N GLU A 282 -22.82 -23.23 -27.03
CA GLU A 282 -21.95 -24.27 -26.45
C GLU A 282 -21.07 -23.79 -25.28
N GLU A 283 -21.03 -22.50 -24.95
CA GLU A 283 -20.22 -21.96 -23.84
C GLU A 283 -20.93 -21.96 -22.47
N SER A 284 -22.20 -22.36 -22.39
CA SER A 284 -23.05 -22.15 -21.20
C SER A 284 -22.96 -23.22 -20.10
N GLN A 285 -22.05 -24.19 -20.22
CA GLN A 285 -21.85 -25.25 -19.22
C GLN A 285 -20.40 -25.41 -18.74
N LEU A 286 -19.62 -24.33 -18.78
CA LEU A 286 -18.52 -24.13 -17.82
C LEU A 286 -19.16 -23.65 -16.49
N SER A 287 -20.15 -24.38 -15.97
CA SER A 287 -20.12 -25.37 -14.88
C SER A 287 -19.66 -24.74 -13.57
N LEU A 288 -20.57 -24.65 -12.61
CA LEU A 288 -20.44 -24.11 -11.25
C LEU A 288 -19.10 -24.40 -10.54
N VAL A 289 -18.43 -25.49 -10.91
CA VAL A 289 -17.10 -25.85 -10.44
C VAL A 289 -16.07 -24.76 -10.77
N GLU A 290 -16.05 -24.22 -11.99
CA GLU A 290 -15.12 -23.15 -12.36
C GLU A 290 -15.40 -21.86 -11.59
N SER A 291 -16.68 -21.53 -11.36
CA SER A 291 -17.05 -20.39 -10.53
C SER A 291 -16.62 -20.57 -9.07
N PHE A 292 -16.72 -21.79 -8.53
CA PHE A 292 -16.19 -22.11 -7.20
C PHE A 292 -14.67 -22.04 -7.16
N VAL A 293 -13.99 -22.57 -8.17
CA VAL A 293 -12.52 -22.52 -8.26
C VAL A 293 -12.05 -21.06 -8.39
N ASP A 294 -12.72 -20.22 -9.16
CA ASP A 294 -12.40 -18.80 -9.30
C ASP A 294 -12.59 -18.02 -7.99
N LEU A 295 -13.53 -18.42 -7.13
CA LEU A 295 -13.72 -17.78 -5.83
C LEU A 295 -12.55 -18.05 -4.88
N PHE A 296 -11.95 -19.25 -4.97
CA PHE A 296 -10.94 -19.71 -4.02
C PHE A 296 -9.52 -19.70 -4.56
N ALA A 297 -9.32 -19.73 -5.87
CA ALA A 297 -8.03 -19.91 -6.53
C ALA A 297 -7.85 -18.94 -7.71
N PRO A 298 -6.60 -18.59 -8.06
CA PRO A 298 -6.32 -17.64 -9.13
C PRO A 298 -6.44 -18.29 -10.53
N TYR A 299 -7.50 -19.06 -10.76
CA TYR A 299 -7.70 -19.82 -11.99
C TYR A 299 -7.90 -18.89 -13.19
N ARG A 300 -8.82 -17.93 -13.09
CA ARG A 300 -9.02 -16.90 -14.12
C ARG A 300 -7.79 -16.05 -14.41
N GLU A 301 -6.96 -15.76 -13.40
CA GLU A 301 -5.72 -15.00 -13.62
C GLU A 301 -4.71 -15.83 -14.43
N MET A 302 -4.61 -17.14 -14.16
CA MET A 302 -3.69 -18.04 -14.86
C MET A 302 -4.15 -18.51 -16.24
N SER A 303 -5.46 -18.54 -16.50
CA SER A 303 -6.00 -18.90 -17.81
C SER A 303 -5.86 -17.78 -18.84
N HIS A 304 -5.62 -16.54 -18.40
CA HIS A 304 -5.46 -15.40 -19.32
C HIS A 304 -4.13 -15.47 -20.08
N PRO A 305 -4.11 -15.24 -21.41
CA PRO A 305 -2.88 -15.33 -22.22
C PRO A 305 -1.82 -14.31 -21.82
N GLU A 306 -2.23 -13.19 -21.22
CA GLU A 306 -1.36 -12.11 -20.74
C GLU A 306 -1.00 -12.23 -19.25
N CYS A 307 -1.18 -13.41 -18.65
CA CYS A 307 -0.92 -13.60 -17.23
C CYS A 307 0.56 -13.37 -16.87
N GLU A 308 0.79 -12.47 -15.91
CA GLU A 308 2.08 -12.33 -15.24
C GLU A 308 2.31 -13.47 -14.24
N PHE A 309 2.66 -14.66 -14.73
CA PHE A 309 2.88 -15.86 -13.91
C PHE A 309 3.87 -15.64 -12.74
N ASN A 310 4.86 -14.76 -12.88
CA ASN A 310 5.79 -14.40 -11.81
C ASN A 310 5.07 -13.75 -10.61
N LYS A 311 4.10 -12.88 -10.88
CA LYS A 311 3.30 -12.21 -9.83
C LYS A 311 2.42 -13.22 -9.10
N VAL A 312 1.77 -14.13 -9.84
CA VAL A 312 0.94 -15.19 -9.27
C VAL A 312 1.78 -16.14 -8.40
N LEU A 313 2.94 -16.57 -8.89
CA LEU A 313 3.85 -17.44 -8.16
C LEU A 313 4.37 -16.77 -6.87
N ALA A 314 4.80 -15.51 -6.95
CA ALA A 314 5.25 -14.75 -5.78
C ALA A 314 4.15 -14.64 -4.71
N ARG A 315 2.91 -14.34 -5.13
CA ARG A 315 1.76 -14.30 -4.23
C ARG A 315 1.50 -15.67 -3.58
N LEU A 316 1.45 -16.74 -4.37
CA LEU A 316 1.24 -18.10 -3.85
C LEU A 316 2.32 -18.51 -2.85
N LEU A 317 3.60 -18.22 -3.11
CA LEU A 317 4.68 -18.49 -2.17
C LEU A 317 4.48 -17.76 -0.84
N THR A 318 4.13 -16.46 -0.88
CA THR A 318 3.88 -15.70 0.36
C THR A 318 2.67 -16.23 1.13
N GLU A 319 1.62 -16.66 0.43
CA GLU A 319 0.45 -17.27 1.04
C GLU A 319 0.81 -18.61 1.70
N TRP A 320 1.53 -19.49 1.01
CA TRP A 320 1.98 -20.77 1.56
C TRP A 320 2.89 -20.58 2.78
N TYR A 321 3.84 -19.65 2.77
CA TYR A 321 4.64 -19.36 3.98
C TYR A 321 3.78 -18.95 5.18
N ALA A 322 2.75 -18.12 4.97
CA ALA A 322 1.84 -17.71 6.02
C ALA A 322 0.94 -18.87 6.51
N ILE A 323 0.45 -19.69 5.57
CA ILE A 323 -0.39 -20.87 5.85
C ILE A 323 0.42 -21.93 6.59
N GLY A 324 1.63 -22.24 6.14
CA GLY A 324 2.55 -23.17 6.79
C GLY A 324 2.89 -22.78 8.22
N ALA A 325 3.16 -21.50 8.47
CA ALA A 325 3.37 -20.99 9.83
C ALA A 325 2.12 -21.16 10.71
N SER A 326 0.94 -20.90 10.15
CA SER A 326 -0.34 -21.07 10.84
C SER A 326 -0.65 -22.54 11.14
N LEU A 327 -0.40 -23.44 10.18
CA LEU A 327 -0.54 -24.89 10.32
C LEU A 327 0.41 -25.45 11.38
N LEU A 328 1.65 -24.94 11.45
CA LEU A 328 2.60 -25.32 12.49
C LEU A 328 2.10 -24.90 13.87
N ALA A 329 1.53 -23.70 13.99
CA ALA A 329 0.94 -23.22 15.24
C ALA A 329 -0.29 -24.05 15.66
N THR A 330 -1.20 -24.38 14.74
CA THR A 330 -2.35 -25.23 15.04
C THR A 330 -1.92 -26.66 15.42
N ALA A 331 -0.91 -27.22 14.76
CA ALA A 331 -0.35 -28.52 15.12
C ALA A 331 0.24 -28.51 16.54
N ALA A 332 0.97 -27.45 16.90
CA ALA A 332 1.51 -27.29 18.26
C ALA A 332 0.41 -27.17 19.32
N LEU A 333 -0.68 -26.44 19.02
CA LEU A 333 -1.84 -26.35 19.92
C LEU A 333 -2.52 -27.72 20.09
N ASN A 334 -2.76 -28.46 19.00
CA ASN A 334 -3.34 -29.80 19.07
C ASN A 334 -2.46 -30.75 19.90
N ALA A 335 -1.13 -30.74 19.69
CA ALA A 335 -0.18 -31.52 20.47
C ALA A 335 -0.19 -31.14 21.96
N ALA A 336 -0.29 -29.84 22.28
CA ALA A 336 -0.41 -29.38 23.66
C ALA A 336 -1.69 -29.90 24.31
N VAL A 337 -2.83 -29.86 23.62
CA VAL A 337 -4.10 -30.41 24.12
C VAL A 337 -3.98 -31.89 24.43
N PHE A 338 -3.35 -32.69 23.56
CA PHE A 338 -3.08 -34.11 23.84
C PHE A 338 -2.15 -34.32 25.03
N GLY A 339 -1.14 -33.45 25.21
CA GLY A 339 -0.26 -33.50 26.37
C GLY A 339 -1.01 -33.24 27.68
N TYR A 340 -1.99 -32.33 27.67
CA TYR A 340 -2.80 -32.00 28.84
C TYR A 340 -3.94 -32.99 29.10
N SER A 341 -4.38 -33.76 28.11
CA SER A 341 -5.45 -34.76 28.25
C SER A 341 -5.01 -36.03 28.98
N SER A 342 -4.11 -35.92 29.96
CA SER A 342 -3.76 -37.04 30.82
C SER A 342 -4.99 -37.45 31.64
N PRO A 343 -5.30 -38.76 31.73
CA PRO A 343 -6.58 -39.28 32.25
C PRO A 343 -6.86 -38.99 33.73
N SER A 344 -5.96 -38.29 34.43
CA SER A 344 -6.04 -38.05 35.87
C SER A 344 -6.59 -36.68 36.29
N LEU A 345 -6.80 -35.72 35.37
CA LEU A 345 -7.11 -34.34 35.77
C LEU A 345 -8.44 -33.78 35.24
N ILE A 346 -8.87 -34.13 34.03
CA ILE A 346 -10.12 -33.62 33.42
C ILE A 346 -10.72 -34.72 32.55
N ASP A 347 -11.96 -35.12 32.82
CA ASP A 347 -12.71 -36.04 31.95
C ASP A 347 -13.18 -35.27 30.71
N ILE A 348 -12.38 -35.30 29.65
CA ILE A 348 -12.69 -34.64 28.37
C ILE A 348 -13.61 -35.57 27.57
N ASP A 349 -14.73 -35.06 27.04
CA ASP A 349 -15.64 -35.86 26.20
C ASP A 349 -14.86 -36.50 25.07
N SER A 350 -15.25 -37.74 24.77
CA SER A 350 -14.84 -38.42 23.56
C SER A 350 -15.09 -37.58 22.29
N LEU A 351 -16.11 -36.72 22.28
CA LEU A 351 -16.41 -35.84 21.14
C LEU A 351 -15.40 -34.68 21.01
N ALA A 352 -15.06 -34.00 22.11
CA ALA A 352 -14.08 -32.93 22.12
C ALA A 352 -12.69 -33.46 21.71
N LEU A 353 -12.31 -34.63 22.24
CA LEU A 353 -11.07 -35.30 21.87
C LEU A 353 -11.05 -35.69 20.38
N ARG A 354 -12.14 -36.27 19.85
CA ARG A 354 -12.25 -36.61 18.42
C ARG A 354 -12.08 -35.38 17.53
N SER A 355 -12.66 -34.23 17.91
CA SER A 355 -12.49 -32.98 17.17
C SER A 355 -11.01 -32.59 17.07
N VAL A 356 -10.27 -32.61 18.18
CA VAL A 356 -8.84 -32.28 18.20
C VAL A 356 -8.01 -33.28 17.40
N VAL A 357 -8.34 -34.58 17.44
CA VAL A 357 -7.69 -35.61 16.61
C VAL A 357 -7.87 -35.29 15.13
N VAL A 358 -9.10 -35.02 14.68
CA VAL A 358 -9.38 -34.65 13.28
C VAL A 358 -8.63 -33.37 12.90
N GLY A 359 -8.65 -32.36 13.78
CA GLY A 359 -7.93 -31.11 13.56
C GLY A 359 -6.41 -31.29 13.48
N GLY A 360 -5.83 -32.18 14.28
CA GLY A 360 -4.41 -32.54 14.27
C GLY A 360 -4.00 -33.26 12.98
N ILE A 361 -4.80 -34.24 12.54
CA ILE A 361 -4.59 -34.95 11.27
C ILE A 361 -4.65 -33.96 10.10
N ALA A 362 -5.68 -33.11 10.05
CA ALA A 362 -5.81 -32.09 9.01
C ALA A 362 -4.61 -31.14 9.00
N SER A 363 -4.17 -30.67 10.17
CA SER A 363 -2.99 -29.79 10.31
C SER A 363 -1.71 -30.46 9.79
N GLY A 364 -1.52 -31.75 10.09
CA GLY A 364 -0.35 -32.52 9.64
C GLY A 364 -0.33 -32.72 8.13
N ILE A 365 -1.46 -33.10 7.53
CA ILE A 365 -1.60 -33.25 6.07
C ILE A 365 -1.33 -31.91 5.37
N GLY A 366 -1.93 -30.82 5.88
CA GLY A 366 -1.72 -29.48 5.35
C GLY A 366 -0.24 -29.07 5.38
N LEU A 367 0.47 -29.34 6.48
CA LEU A 367 1.87 -28.96 6.64
C LEU A 367 2.78 -29.73 5.67
N VAL A 368 2.54 -31.04 5.50
CA VAL A 368 3.28 -31.85 4.53
C VAL A 368 3.06 -31.33 3.10
N ALA A 369 1.81 -31.01 2.75
CA ALA A 369 1.49 -30.44 1.44
C ALA A 369 2.14 -29.06 1.24
N ASP A 370 2.12 -28.20 2.27
CA ASP A 370 2.72 -26.86 2.23
C ASP A 370 4.25 -26.92 2.03
N VAL A 371 4.94 -27.73 2.83
CA VAL A 371 6.39 -27.94 2.68
C VAL A 371 6.73 -28.53 1.31
N TRP A 372 5.92 -29.47 0.82
CA TRP A 372 6.08 -29.99 -0.54
C TRP A 372 5.96 -28.87 -1.57
N PHE A 373 4.92 -28.04 -1.53
CA PHE A 373 4.78 -26.92 -2.46
C PHE A 373 5.93 -25.92 -2.37
N LEU A 374 6.35 -25.53 -1.17
CA LEU A 374 7.48 -24.62 -0.99
C LEU A 374 8.76 -25.18 -1.59
N VAL A 375 9.09 -26.45 -1.34
CA VAL A 375 10.29 -27.10 -1.90
C VAL A 375 10.24 -27.16 -3.43
N PHE A 376 9.07 -27.46 -4.00
CA PHE A 376 8.93 -27.59 -5.45
C PHE A 376 8.93 -26.25 -6.18
N TYR A 377 8.45 -25.18 -5.55
CA TYR A 377 8.18 -23.91 -6.22
C TYR A 377 9.06 -22.74 -5.79
N SER A 378 9.79 -22.79 -4.67
CA SER A 378 10.62 -21.66 -4.18
C SER A 378 11.79 -21.29 -5.08
N GLY A 379 12.18 -22.16 -6.02
CA GLY A 379 13.22 -21.92 -7.02
C GLY A 379 12.76 -22.14 -8.47
N ALA A 380 11.45 -22.20 -8.69
CA ALA A 380 10.91 -22.38 -10.04
C ALA A 380 11.00 -21.07 -10.82
N ASP A 381 11.64 -21.12 -11.98
CA ASP A 381 11.53 -20.07 -12.99
C ASP A 381 10.12 -20.06 -13.60
N VAL A 382 9.70 -18.95 -14.20
CA VAL A 382 8.34 -18.72 -14.72
C VAL A 382 7.94 -19.82 -15.71
N VAL A 383 8.83 -20.19 -16.62
CA VAL A 383 8.60 -21.25 -17.61
C VAL A 383 8.47 -22.63 -16.95
N LYS A 384 9.25 -22.89 -15.90
CA LYS A 384 9.16 -24.14 -15.13
C LYS A 384 7.88 -24.21 -14.32
N PHE A 385 7.48 -23.09 -13.73
CA PHE A 385 6.21 -22.95 -13.01
C PHE A 385 5.04 -23.23 -13.95
N GLN A 386 4.97 -22.56 -15.09
CA GLN A 386 3.91 -22.76 -16.09
C GLN A 386 3.81 -24.23 -16.53
N ARG A 387 4.96 -24.85 -16.88
CA ARG A 387 4.99 -26.26 -17.29
C ARG A 387 4.53 -27.22 -16.18
N ARG A 388 4.82 -26.90 -14.91
CA ARG A 388 4.41 -27.74 -13.75
C ARG A 388 2.99 -27.49 -13.28
N ALA A 389 2.47 -26.30 -13.53
CA ALA A 389 1.11 -25.92 -13.18
C ALA A 389 0.07 -26.47 -14.17
N LEU A 390 0.49 -26.83 -15.40
CA LEU A 390 -0.34 -27.55 -16.35
C LEU A 390 -0.61 -28.98 -15.85
N ASP A 391 -1.88 -29.32 -15.80
CA ASP A 391 -2.36 -30.64 -15.43
C ASP A 391 -2.37 -31.61 -16.65
N VAL A 392 -2.87 -32.83 -16.42
CA VAL A 392 -2.95 -33.89 -17.44
C VAL A 392 -3.79 -33.48 -18.66
N TYR A 393 -4.72 -32.52 -18.48
CA TYR A 393 -5.60 -32.01 -19.53
C TYR A 393 -5.05 -30.73 -20.18
N ASN A 394 -3.82 -30.33 -19.86
CA ASN A 394 -3.25 -29.04 -20.23
C ASN A 394 -4.09 -27.85 -19.73
N THR A 395 -4.81 -28.02 -18.62
CA THR A 395 -5.50 -26.96 -17.91
C THR A 395 -4.78 -26.62 -16.61
N TYR A 396 -5.18 -25.55 -15.93
CA TYR A 396 -4.63 -25.18 -14.62
C TYR A 396 -5.53 -25.61 -13.45
N LEU A 397 -6.62 -26.33 -13.74
CA LEU A 397 -7.70 -26.58 -12.78
C LEU A 397 -7.22 -27.43 -11.60
N PHE A 398 -6.54 -28.56 -11.88
CA PHE A 398 -6.05 -29.43 -10.80
C PHE A 398 -4.97 -28.75 -9.97
N PHE A 399 -4.12 -27.93 -10.58
CA PHE A 399 -3.14 -27.14 -9.85
C PHE A 399 -3.82 -26.14 -8.93
N CYS A 400 -4.80 -25.37 -9.42
CA CYS A 400 -5.57 -24.41 -8.64
C CYS A 400 -6.29 -25.05 -7.45
N LEU A 401 -6.81 -26.27 -7.60
CA LEU A 401 -7.44 -26.99 -6.51
C LEU A 401 -6.40 -27.50 -5.49
N THR A 402 -5.31 -28.08 -5.97
CA THR A 402 -4.29 -28.69 -5.09
C THR A 402 -3.47 -27.63 -4.36
N CYS A 403 -3.19 -26.47 -4.98
CA CYS A 403 -2.43 -25.39 -4.35
C CYS A 403 -3.15 -24.75 -3.15
N ARG A 404 -4.48 -24.89 -3.08
CA ARG A 404 -5.32 -24.44 -1.96
C ARG A 404 -5.51 -25.49 -0.88
N LEU A 405 -5.08 -26.74 -1.10
CA LEU A 405 -5.21 -27.83 -0.14
C LEU A 405 -4.66 -27.47 1.27
N PRO A 406 -3.47 -26.85 1.42
CA PRO A 406 -2.99 -26.44 2.75
C PRO A 406 -3.94 -25.45 3.45
N THR A 407 -4.57 -24.55 2.69
CA THR A 407 -5.54 -23.57 3.22
C THR A 407 -6.80 -24.28 3.71
N LEU A 408 -7.31 -25.24 2.93
CA LEU A 408 -8.48 -26.04 3.32
C LEU A 408 -8.19 -26.89 4.56
N CYS A 409 -7.01 -27.51 4.62
CA CYS A 409 -6.55 -28.23 5.81
C CYS A 409 -6.46 -27.33 7.04
N LEU A 410 -5.93 -26.11 6.88
CA LEU A 410 -5.89 -25.11 7.95
C LEU A 410 -7.29 -24.73 8.41
N PHE A 411 -8.21 -24.47 7.48
CA PHE A 411 -9.60 -24.15 7.78
C PHE A 411 -10.28 -25.26 8.59
N VAL A 412 -10.19 -26.51 8.12
CA VAL A 412 -10.73 -27.68 8.84
C VAL A 412 -10.10 -27.81 10.24
N SER A 413 -8.78 -27.62 10.35
CA SER A 413 -8.08 -27.69 11.64
C SER A 413 -8.57 -26.62 12.62
N VAL A 414 -8.71 -25.37 12.17
CA VAL A 414 -9.21 -24.25 12.96
C VAL A 414 -10.67 -24.47 13.37
N CYS A 415 -11.54 -24.95 12.47
CA CYS A 415 -12.92 -25.30 12.79
C CYS A 415 -13.00 -26.40 13.86
N CYS A 416 -12.16 -27.43 13.75
CA CYS A 416 -12.08 -28.50 14.74
C CYS A 416 -11.58 -27.99 16.11
N LEU A 417 -10.58 -27.11 16.12
CA LEU A 417 -10.07 -26.48 17.33
C LEU A 417 -11.12 -25.56 17.96
N LEU A 418 -11.87 -24.80 17.16
CA LEU A 418 -12.97 -23.97 17.62
C LEU A 418 -14.09 -24.82 18.23
N ALA A 419 -14.50 -25.90 17.56
CA ALA A 419 -15.50 -26.82 18.09
C ALA A 419 -15.06 -27.45 19.42
N PHE A 420 -13.78 -27.80 19.54
CA PHE A 420 -13.19 -28.25 20.81
C PHE A 420 -13.26 -27.19 21.91
N LEU A 421 -12.88 -25.94 21.61
CA LEU A 421 -12.93 -24.84 22.57
C LEU A 421 -14.37 -24.55 23.01
N VAL A 422 -15.33 -24.57 22.07
CA VAL A 422 -16.76 -24.43 22.38
C VAL A 422 -17.24 -25.58 23.26
N ALA A 423 -16.85 -26.83 22.99
CA ALA A 423 -17.23 -27.98 23.81
C ALA A 423 -16.70 -27.87 25.25
N ILE A 424 -15.43 -27.48 25.43
CA ILE A 424 -14.85 -27.27 26.77
C ILE A 424 -15.52 -26.09 27.48
N ALA A 425 -15.68 -24.95 26.80
CA ALA A 425 -16.31 -23.78 27.38
C ALA A 425 -17.78 -24.06 27.76
N TRP A 426 -18.48 -24.85 26.94
CA TRP A 426 -19.86 -25.26 27.20
C TRP A 426 -19.95 -26.11 28.47
N ARG A 427 -19.01 -27.04 28.66
CA ARG A 427 -18.94 -27.84 29.89
C ARG A 427 -18.61 -26.99 31.12
N ALA A 428 -17.77 -25.97 30.98
CA ALA A 428 -17.43 -25.08 32.07
C ALA A 428 -18.57 -24.12 32.43
N TRP A 429 -19.20 -23.48 31.44
CA TRP A 429 -20.24 -22.47 31.64
C TRP A 429 -21.12 -22.22 30.40
N SER A 430 -22.04 -23.14 30.10
CA SER A 430 -22.94 -23.07 28.94
C SER A 430 -23.76 -21.78 28.83
N THR A 431 -24.25 -21.23 29.95
CA THR A 431 -25.01 -19.97 29.96
C THR A 431 -24.17 -18.80 29.46
N ALA A 432 -22.92 -18.67 29.90
CA ALA A 432 -22.03 -17.62 29.44
C ALA A 432 -21.70 -17.80 27.95
N VAL A 433 -21.44 -19.03 27.50
CA VAL A 433 -21.19 -19.32 26.08
C VAL A 433 -22.40 -18.91 25.22
N LEU A 434 -23.62 -19.25 25.61
CA LEU A 434 -24.83 -18.83 24.90
C LEU A 434 -24.99 -17.31 24.84
N VAL A 435 -24.82 -16.62 25.96
CA VAL A 435 -24.95 -15.16 26.03
C VAL A 435 -23.88 -14.50 25.15
N MET A 436 -22.64 -14.96 25.22
CA MET A 436 -21.54 -14.41 24.42
C MET A 436 -21.70 -14.72 22.93
N CYS A 437 -22.12 -15.92 22.54
CA CYS A 437 -22.41 -16.27 21.15
C CYS A 437 -23.58 -15.46 20.59
N CYS A 438 -24.64 -15.24 21.39
CA CYS A 438 -25.76 -14.39 21.02
C CYS A 438 -25.32 -12.94 20.84
N ALA A 439 -24.58 -12.38 21.80
CA ALA A 439 -24.04 -11.03 21.72
C ALA A 439 -23.12 -10.85 20.50
N ALA A 440 -22.20 -11.80 20.26
CA ALA A 440 -21.33 -11.78 19.09
C ALA A 440 -22.13 -11.87 17.78
N GLY A 441 -23.15 -12.74 17.72
CA GLY A 441 -24.04 -12.86 16.56
C GLY A 441 -24.81 -11.57 16.27
N VAL A 442 -25.33 -10.92 17.31
CA VAL A 442 -25.99 -9.61 17.20
C VAL A 442 -25.01 -8.55 16.70
N LEU A 443 -23.79 -8.50 17.25
CA LEU A 443 -22.76 -7.54 16.81
C LEU A 443 -22.33 -7.76 15.35
N LEU A 444 -22.14 -9.02 14.93
CA LEU A 444 -21.78 -9.37 13.56
C LEU A 444 -22.92 -9.08 12.57
N THR A 445 -24.17 -9.28 12.98
CA THR A 445 -25.34 -8.99 12.14
C THR A 445 -25.82 -7.55 12.24
N LEU A 446 -25.24 -6.73 13.14
CA LEU A 446 -25.69 -5.36 13.39
C LEU A 446 -25.63 -4.50 12.14
N GLN A 447 -24.58 -4.64 11.31
CA GLN A 447 -24.46 -3.90 10.05
C GLN A 447 -25.61 -4.22 9.10
N TYR A 448 -25.93 -5.49 8.93
CA TYR A 448 -27.05 -5.95 8.12
C TYR A 448 -28.41 -5.57 8.71
N LEU A 449 -28.51 -5.56 10.03
CA LEU A 449 -29.72 -5.15 10.74
C LEU A 449 -29.96 -3.65 10.58
N VAL A 450 -28.93 -2.82 10.71
CA VAL A 450 -29.00 -1.37 10.46
C VAL A 450 -29.34 -1.10 8.99
N TYR A 451 -28.70 -1.79 8.06
CA TYR A 451 -29.02 -1.70 6.63
C TYR A 451 -30.46 -2.12 6.33
N GLY A 452 -30.93 -3.22 6.92
CA GLY A 452 -32.30 -3.71 6.79
C GLY A 452 -33.32 -2.72 7.34
N CYS A 453 -33.08 -2.18 8.53
CA CYS A 453 -33.91 -1.13 9.14
C CYS A 453 -33.97 0.11 8.27
N HIS A 454 -32.83 0.60 7.78
CA HIS A 454 -32.77 1.74 6.86
C HIS A 454 -33.59 1.49 5.59
N ARG A 455 -33.50 0.29 5.02
CA ARG A 455 -34.27 -0.09 3.83
C ARG A 455 -35.77 -0.17 4.11
N ILE A 456 -36.18 -0.71 5.25
CA ILE A 456 -37.59 -0.76 5.67
C ILE A 456 -38.15 0.65 5.88
N VAL A 457 -37.41 1.54 6.56
CA VAL A 457 -37.82 2.94 6.76
C VAL A 457 -38.00 3.65 5.42
N ASN A 458 -37.04 3.52 4.51
CA ASN A 458 -37.15 4.11 3.17
C ASN A 458 -38.32 3.53 2.37
N PHE A 459 -38.61 2.23 2.52
CA PHE A 459 -39.77 1.60 1.90
C PHE A 459 -41.09 2.15 2.46
N VAL A 460 -41.20 2.36 3.77
CA VAL A 460 -42.36 2.98 4.40
C VAL A 460 -42.54 4.43 3.95
N VAL A 461 -41.47 5.21 3.89
CA VAL A 461 -41.48 6.59 3.36
C VAL A 461 -41.94 6.61 1.90
N TRP A 462 -41.47 5.66 1.09
CA TRP A 462 -41.89 5.52 -0.31
C TRP A 462 -43.39 5.18 -0.43
N ILE A 463 -43.92 4.26 0.38
CA ILE A 463 -45.35 3.94 0.42
C ILE A 463 -46.16 5.17 0.82
N ALA A 464 -45.75 5.88 1.89
CA ALA A 464 -46.44 7.07 2.37
C ALA A 464 -46.44 8.19 1.32
N TRP A 465 -45.31 8.39 0.64
CA TRP A 465 -45.19 9.34 -0.47
C TRP A 465 -46.12 8.98 -1.64
N ARG A 466 -46.16 7.70 -2.02
CA ARG A 466 -47.04 7.22 -3.10
C ARG A 466 -48.52 7.34 -2.75
N ALA A 467 -48.90 7.03 -1.51
CA ALA A 467 -50.26 7.22 -1.01
C ALA A 467 -50.65 8.71 -1.00
N GLY A 468 -49.75 9.59 -0.56
CA GLY A 468 -49.97 11.04 -0.59
C GLY A 468 -50.17 11.60 -2.01
N HIS A 469 -49.42 11.10 -3.00
CA HIS A 469 -49.61 11.46 -4.40
C HIS A 469 -50.96 10.98 -4.96
N ALA A 470 -51.41 9.78 -4.58
CA ALA A 470 -52.73 9.27 -4.99
C ALA A 470 -53.88 10.13 -4.43
N VAL A 471 -53.80 10.53 -3.16
CA VAL A 471 -54.81 11.41 -2.54
C VAL A 471 -54.83 12.81 -3.18
N ARG A 472 -53.64 13.38 -3.47
CA ARG A 472 -53.55 14.67 -4.19
C ARG A 472 -54.13 14.59 -5.61
N GLY A 473 -53.91 13.49 -6.34
CA GLY A 473 -54.47 13.28 -7.67
C GLY A 473 -56.01 13.22 -7.69
N VAL A 474 -56.64 12.75 -6.62
CA VAL A 474 -58.11 12.73 -6.49
C VAL A 474 -58.68 14.12 -6.20
N PHE A 475 -57.94 15.00 -5.52
CA PHE A 475 -58.39 16.36 -5.19
C PHE A 475 -58.16 17.39 -6.30
N VAL A 476 -57.21 17.16 -7.21
CA VAL A 476 -57.09 17.95 -8.45
C VAL A 476 -58.12 17.45 -9.46
N ARG A 477 -59.39 17.71 -9.16
CA ARG A 477 -60.48 17.55 -10.14
C ARG A 477 -60.18 18.51 -11.29
N PRO A 478 -60.17 18.06 -12.56
CA PRO A 478 -60.06 18.98 -13.68
C PRO A 478 -61.27 19.89 -13.64
N THR A 479 -61.07 21.16 -13.25
CA THR A 479 -61.99 22.22 -13.64
C THR A 479 -62.05 22.15 -15.15
N ALA A 480 -63.16 21.62 -15.65
CA ALA A 480 -63.47 21.50 -17.05
C ALA A 480 -63.33 22.89 -17.68
N ASN A 481 -62.19 23.13 -18.31
CA ASN A 481 -62.06 24.24 -19.23
C ASN A 481 -62.94 23.89 -20.43
N ALA A 482 -64.00 24.67 -20.54
CA ALA A 482 -64.93 24.70 -21.64
C ALA A 482 -64.18 24.59 -22.98
N ALA A 483 -64.68 23.69 -23.81
CA ALA A 483 -64.29 23.56 -25.20
C ALA A 483 -64.43 24.92 -25.92
N VAL A 484 -63.31 25.45 -26.40
CA VAL A 484 -63.34 26.40 -27.52
C VAL A 484 -62.91 25.62 -28.76
N PRO A 485 -63.80 25.40 -29.73
CA PRO A 485 -63.44 24.79 -30.99
C PRO A 485 -62.76 25.87 -31.85
N VAL A 486 -61.46 25.75 -32.11
CA VAL A 486 -60.80 26.54 -33.16
C VAL A 486 -60.30 25.61 -34.25
N ALA A 487 -60.94 25.82 -35.38
CA ALA A 487 -60.79 25.21 -36.68
C ALA A 487 -59.35 24.92 -37.13
N ASN A 488 -59.22 23.72 -37.72
CA ASN A 488 -58.44 23.40 -38.91
C ASN A 488 -57.78 24.59 -39.62
N THR A 489 -56.46 24.53 -39.78
CA THR A 489 -55.85 24.98 -41.04
C THR A 489 -54.62 24.12 -41.34
N ALA A 490 -54.75 23.36 -42.43
CA ALA A 490 -53.73 22.52 -43.00
C ALA A 490 -52.58 23.35 -43.59
N ALA A 491 -51.34 22.85 -43.46
CA ALA A 491 -50.26 23.14 -44.39
C ALA A 491 -49.25 21.98 -44.40
N PRO A 492 -48.97 21.34 -45.55
CA PRO A 492 -47.91 20.36 -45.67
C PRO A 492 -46.58 21.07 -45.89
N ARG A 493 -45.56 20.76 -45.08
CA ARG A 493 -44.18 21.15 -45.37
C ARG A 493 -43.34 19.92 -45.70
N SER A 494 -43.04 19.86 -46.99
CA SER A 494 -42.00 19.09 -47.65
C SER A 494 -40.59 19.40 -47.11
N TYR A 495 -39.78 18.36 -46.94
CA TYR A 495 -38.31 18.32 -47.04
C TYR A 495 -38.03 17.04 -47.84
N VAL A 496 -37.48 16.99 -49.06
CA VAL A 496 -36.24 17.53 -49.66
C VAL A 496 -34.97 17.16 -48.89
N ALA A 497 -34.29 16.18 -49.51
CA ALA A 497 -32.86 15.81 -49.55
C ALA A 497 -32.14 15.48 -48.23
#